data_AF-A0A534FE87-F1
#
_entry.id   AF-A0A534FE87-F1
#
_cell.length_a   1.000
_cell.length_b   1.000
_cell.length_c   1.000
_cell.angle_alpha   90.00
_cell.angle_beta   90.00
_cell.angle_gamma   90.00
#
_symmetry.space_group_name_H-M   'P 1'
#
loop_
_entity.id
_entity.type
_entity.pdbx_description
1 polymer ?
#
loop_
_entity_poly.entity_id
_entity_poly.type
_entity_poly.pdbx_seq_one_letter_code
_entity_poly.pdbx_strand_id
1 'polypeptide(L)'
;MTEYVTTADALFFHKQLIDRYGGAPGLRDAGALESALHRPQTGYYDTLVHEAAALLESLVQNHPCVDGNRRVAFAVVDVFLRINGYSITADSKAIYDHMIKLVEARAFDLE
;
A
#
# COMPACT_ATOMS: atom_id res chain seq x y z
N MET A 1 18.47 8.57 -2.65
CA MET A 1 17.39 9.28 -1.92
C MET A 1 16.14 8.47 -2.16
N THR A 2 15.38 8.15 -1.12
CA THR A 2 14.14 7.38 -1.26
C THR A 2 13.09 8.22 -1.98
N GLU A 3 12.45 7.65 -3.00
CA GLU A 3 11.30 8.27 -3.66
C GLU A 3 9.99 7.75 -3.04
N TYR A 4 9.03 8.64 -2.82
CA TYR A 4 7.78 8.31 -2.15
C TYR A 4 6.58 8.52 -3.08
N VAL A 5 5.57 7.65 -2.92
CA VAL A 5 4.31 7.72 -3.68
C VAL A 5 3.48 8.89 -3.18
N THR A 6 2.94 9.69 -4.11
CA THR A 6 2.11 10.84 -3.74
C THR A 6 0.63 10.46 -3.57
N THR A 7 -0.15 11.34 -2.94
CA THR A 7 -1.61 11.18 -2.86
C THR A 7 -2.24 11.11 -4.25
N ALA A 8 -1.71 11.87 -5.22
CA ALA A 8 -2.20 11.85 -6.60
C ALA A 8 -1.97 10.48 -7.26
N ASP A 9 -0.80 9.87 -7.05
CA ASP A 9 -0.49 8.53 -7.54
C ASP A 9 -1.42 7.49 -6.91
N ALA A 10 -1.58 7.53 -5.58
CA ALA A 10 -2.46 6.59 -4.86
C ALA A 10 -3.91 6.69 -5.35
N LEU A 11 -4.42 7.90 -5.58
CA LEU A 11 -5.75 8.12 -6.13
C LEU A 11 -5.87 7.68 -7.59
N PHE A 12 -4.82 7.89 -8.39
CA PHE A 12 -4.76 7.40 -9.75
C PHE A 12 -4.85 5.87 -9.79
N PHE A 13 -4.05 5.16 -8.97
CA PHE A 13 -4.11 3.71 -8.89
C PHE A 13 -5.45 3.22 -8.33
N HIS A 14 -6.02 3.88 -7.32
CA HIS A 14 -7.35 3.55 -6.81
C HIS A 14 -8.40 3.58 -7.92
N LYS A 15 -8.45 4.68 -8.67
CA LYS A 15 -9.37 4.82 -9.79
C LYS A 15 -9.18 3.71 -10.82
N GLN A 16 -7.95 3.48 -11.28
CA GLN A 16 -7.64 2.45 -12.27
C GLN A 16 -8.06 1.04 -11.80
N LEU A 17 -7.89 0.74 -10.51
CA LEU A 17 -8.26 -0.55 -9.93
C LEU A 17 -9.77 -0.71 -9.79
N ILE A 18 -10.50 0.34 -9.43
CA ILE A 18 -11.97 0.33 -9.40
C ILE A 18 -12.53 0.17 -10.81
N ASP A 19 -12.03 0.92 -11.78
CA ASP A 19 -12.48 0.84 -13.18
C ASP A 19 -12.24 -0.55 -13.78
N ARG A 20 -11.14 -1.22 -13.40
CA ARG A 20 -10.78 -2.54 -13.94
C ARG A 20 -11.47 -3.72 -13.25
N TYR A 21 -11.62 -3.65 -11.93
CA TYR A 21 -12.01 -4.80 -11.11
C TYR A 21 -13.33 -4.60 -10.36
N GLY A 22 -13.97 -3.44 -10.52
CA GLY A 22 -15.20 -3.08 -9.81
C GLY A 22 -14.98 -2.73 -8.33
N GLY A 23 -16.03 -2.13 -7.76
CA GLY A 23 -16.07 -1.61 -6.40
C GLY A 23 -16.63 -0.19 -6.37
N ALA A 24 -16.84 0.34 -5.17
CA ALA A 24 -17.30 1.73 -5.01
C ALA A 24 -16.13 2.72 -5.12
N PRO A 25 -16.23 3.75 -5.99
CA PRO A 25 -15.21 4.80 -6.08
C PRO A 25 -15.26 5.73 -4.86
N GLY A 26 -14.18 6.47 -4.66
CA GLY A 26 -14.11 7.55 -3.68
C GLY A 26 -13.32 7.22 -2.41
N LEU A 27 -12.96 8.29 -1.71
CA LEU A 27 -12.34 8.23 -0.41
C LEU A 27 -13.39 8.24 0.70
N ARG A 28 -13.14 7.41 1.71
CA ARG A 28 -13.82 7.47 3.00
C ARG A 28 -13.18 8.55 3.88
N ASP A 29 -11.86 8.61 3.88
CA ASP A 29 -11.08 9.53 4.71
C ASP A 29 -9.76 9.90 4.00
N ALA A 30 -9.63 11.18 3.63
CA ALA A 30 -8.44 11.70 2.95
C ALA A 30 -7.25 11.85 3.90
N GLY A 31 -7.49 12.23 5.17
CA GLY A 31 -6.43 12.36 6.17
C GLY A 31 -5.82 11.00 6.51
N ALA A 32 -6.64 9.95 6.53
CA ALA A 32 -6.19 8.56 6.66
C ALA A 32 -5.25 8.13 5.52
N LEU A 33 -5.52 8.55 4.29
CA LEU A 33 -4.66 8.28 3.13
C LEU A 33 -3.34 9.03 3.25
N GLU A 34 -3.40 10.33 3.49
CA GLU A 34 -2.21 11.18 3.62
C GLU A 34 -1.32 10.72 4.77
N SER A 35 -1.89 10.39 5.93
CA SER A 35 -1.16 9.87 7.08
C SER A 35 -0.43 8.57 6.74
N ALA A 36 -1.06 7.66 5.99
CA ALA A 36 -0.43 6.41 5.58
C ALA A 36 0.77 6.65 4.65
N LEU A 37 0.64 7.56 3.68
CA LEU A 37 1.71 7.91 2.72
C LEU A 37 2.90 8.64 3.37
N HIS A 38 2.66 9.38 4.45
CA HIS A 38 3.73 10.07 5.20
C HIS A 38 4.44 9.20 6.23
N ARG A 39 3.80 8.13 6.72
CA ARG A 39 4.40 7.22 7.72
C ARG A 39 5.81 6.72 7.35
N PRO A 40 6.10 6.21 6.14
CA PRO A 40 7.45 5.76 5.79
C PRO A 40 8.50 6.88 5.83
N GLN A 41 8.09 8.14 5.69
CA GLN A 41 8.97 9.32 5.64
C GLN A 41 9.41 9.82 7.02
N THR A 42 8.98 9.17 8.11
CA THR A 42 9.24 9.62 9.49
C THR A 42 10.69 9.45 9.95
N GLY A 43 11.50 8.67 9.21
CA GLY A 43 12.89 8.34 9.58
C GLY A 43 13.00 7.31 10.71
N TYR A 44 11.91 6.63 11.07
CA TYR A 44 11.87 5.60 12.11
C TYR A 44 12.30 4.21 11.60
N TYR A 45 12.34 4.00 10.28
CA TYR A 45 12.53 2.69 9.67
C TYR A 45 13.96 2.52 9.14
N ASP A 46 14.58 1.39 9.46
CA ASP A 46 15.99 1.13 9.12
C ASP A 46 16.20 0.73 7.65
N THR A 47 15.17 0.21 6.99
CA THR A 47 15.24 -0.30 5.62
C THR A 47 14.04 0.13 4.79
N LEU A 48 14.22 0.18 3.46
CA LEU A 48 13.12 0.44 2.53
C LEU A 48 12.00 -0.61 2.64
N VAL A 49 12.35 -1.86 2.99
CA VAL A 49 11.39 -2.94 3.21
C VAL A 49 10.55 -2.66 4.46
N HIS A 50 11.15 -2.16 5.54
CA HIS A 50 10.42 -1.71 6.73
C HIS A 50 9.51 -0.51 6.43
N GLU A 51 9.95 0.43 5.59
CA GLU A 51 9.10 1.54 5.12
C GLU A 51 7.90 1.02 4.30
N ALA A 52 8.13 0.05 3.41
CA ALA A 52 7.09 -0.58 2.59
C ALA A 52 6.07 -1.35 3.46
N ALA A 53 6.56 -2.08 4.47
CA ALA A 53 5.77 -2.77 5.47
C ALA A 53 4.85 -1.81 6.24
N ALA A 54 5.42 -0.70 6.74
CA ALA A 54 4.68 0.32 7.46
C ALA A 54 3.62 1.00 6.58
N LEU A 55 3.95 1.27 5.32
CA LEU A 55 3.03 1.82 4.33
C LEU A 55 1.87 0.86 4.06
N LEU A 56 2.16 -0.43 3.84
CA LEU A 56 1.17 -1.48 3.65
C LEU A 56 0.22 -1.58 4.84
N GLU A 57 0.78 -1.68 6.04
CA GLU A 57 0.01 -1.75 7.28
C GLU A 57 -0.92 -0.54 7.41
N SER A 58 -0.42 0.67 7.23
CA SER A 58 -1.23 1.88 7.39
C SER A 58 -2.35 1.96 6.38
N LEU A 59 -2.11 1.66 5.10
CA LEU A 59 -3.16 1.68 4.09
C LEU A 59 -4.21 0.59 4.35
N VAL A 60 -3.77 -0.59 4.79
CA VAL A 60 -4.68 -1.69 5.14
C VAL A 60 -5.48 -1.40 6.39
N GLN A 61 -4.91 -0.81 7.43
CA GLN A 61 -5.60 -0.56 8.71
C GLN A 61 -6.45 0.71 8.70
N ASN A 62 -6.00 1.76 8.01
CA ASN A 62 -6.70 3.04 8.00
C ASN A 62 -7.94 3.02 7.08
N HIS A 63 -8.05 2.06 6.16
CA HIS A 63 -9.16 1.93 5.21
C HIS A 63 -9.56 3.29 4.57
N PRO A 64 -8.64 4.00 3.91
CA PRO A 64 -8.89 5.37 3.44
C PRO A 64 -9.94 5.44 2.32
N CYS A 65 -10.13 4.39 1.53
CA CYS A 65 -11.06 4.33 0.42
C CYS A 65 -12.40 3.71 0.83
N VAL A 66 -13.47 4.04 0.10
CA VAL A 66 -14.79 3.40 0.29
C VAL A 66 -14.72 1.91 0.00
N ASP A 67 -14.01 1.53 -1.06
CA ASP A 67 -13.73 0.15 -1.45
C ASP A 67 -12.34 0.05 -2.08
N GLY A 68 -11.81 -1.16 -2.20
CA GLY A 68 -10.55 -1.44 -2.88
C GLY A 68 -9.31 -1.22 -2.00
N ASN A 69 -9.46 -1.01 -0.69
CA ASN A 69 -8.36 -0.70 0.24
C ASN A 69 -7.16 -1.65 0.11
N ARG A 70 -7.39 -2.98 0.10
CA ARG A 70 -6.30 -3.96 -0.06
C ARG A 70 -5.63 -3.89 -1.43
N ARG A 71 -6.41 -3.65 -2.49
CA ARG A 71 -5.90 -3.55 -3.87
C ARG A 71 -5.04 -2.30 -4.04
N VAL A 72 -5.51 -1.15 -3.55
CA VAL A 72 -4.73 0.10 -3.60
C VAL A 72 -3.52 0.03 -2.69
N ALA A 73 -3.63 -0.56 -1.49
CA ALA A 73 -2.50 -0.74 -0.59
C ALA A 73 -1.37 -1.55 -1.26
N PHE A 74 -1.72 -2.69 -1.87
CA PHE A 74 -0.75 -3.48 -2.62
C PHE A 74 -0.14 -2.71 -3.79
N ALA A 75 -0.96 -2.04 -4.62
CA ALA A 75 -0.45 -1.31 -5.77
C ALA A 75 0.48 -0.15 -5.37
N VAL A 76 0.13 0.60 -4.32
CA VAL A 76 0.97 1.69 -3.80
C VAL A 76 2.30 1.16 -3.27
N VAL A 77 2.30 0.04 -2.55
CA VAL A 77 3.52 -0.59 -2.01
C VAL A 77 4.39 -1.18 -3.13
N ASP A 78 3.80 -1.85 -4.12
CA ASP A 78 4.53 -2.37 -5.29
C ASP A 78 5.19 -1.22 -6.07
N VAL A 79 4.49 -0.10 -6.27
CA VAL A 79 5.06 1.09 -6.92
C VAL A 79 6.19 1.69 -6.08
N PHE A 80 5.97 1.85 -4.77
CA PHE A 80 7.00 2.35 -3.85
C PHE A 80 8.28 1.52 -3.92
N LEU A 81 8.16 0.19 -3.92
CA LEU A 81 9.31 -0.70 -4.06
C LEU A 81 9.99 -0.54 -5.44
N ARG A 82 9.20 -0.50 -6.53
CA ARG A 82 9.72 -0.39 -7.91
C ARG A 82 10.49 0.88 -8.18
N ILE A 83 9.98 2.03 -7.77
CA ILE A 83 10.66 3.32 -7.98
C ILE A 83 11.96 3.41 -7.17
N ASN A 84 12.08 2.61 -6.11
CA ASN A 84 13.29 2.50 -5.30
C ASN A 84 14.17 1.28 -5.66
N GLY A 85 13.92 0.63 -6.81
CA GLY A 85 14.79 -0.43 -7.35
C GLY A 85 14.50 -1.85 -6.84
N TYR A 86 13.41 -2.06 -6.11
CA TYR A 86 12.97 -3.37 -5.65
C TYR A 86 11.84 -3.91 -6.52
N SER A 87 11.69 -5.23 -6.58
CA SER A 87 10.59 -5.86 -7.31
C SER A 87 10.06 -7.07 -6.56
N ILE A 88 8.73 -7.19 -6.51
CA ILE A 88 8.08 -8.37 -5.96
C ILE A 88 8.07 -9.45 -7.05
N THR A 89 8.75 -10.57 -6.80
CA THR A 89 8.92 -11.67 -7.77
C THR A 89 7.98 -12.85 -7.53
N ALA A 90 7.16 -12.80 -6.49
CA ALA A 90 6.18 -13.82 -6.17
C ALA A 90 4.99 -13.80 -7.15
N ASP A 91 4.37 -14.96 -7.37
CA ASP A 91 3.15 -15.03 -8.18
C ASP A 91 1.94 -14.38 -7.46
N SER A 92 0.94 -13.97 -8.23
CA SER A 92 -0.21 -13.24 -7.69
C SER A 92 -1.00 -14.03 -6.63
N LYS A 93 -1.02 -15.36 -6.69
CA LYS A 93 -1.70 -16.18 -5.70
C LYS A 93 -0.89 -16.23 -4.40
N ALA A 94 0.43 -16.43 -4.49
CA ALA A 94 1.32 -16.40 -3.33
C ALA A 94 1.28 -15.04 -2.63
N ILE A 95 1.29 -13.93 -3.39
CA ILE A 95 1.15 -12.56 -2.86
C ILE A 95 -0.17 -12.42 -2.12
N TYR A 96 -1.29 -12.82 -2.73
CA TYR A 96 -2.60 -12.72 -2.10
C TYR A 96 -2.67 -13.52 -0.80
N ASP A 97 -2.24 -14.79 -0.83
CA ASP A 97 -2.26 -15.68 0.32
C ASP A 97 -1.39 -15.13 1.46
N HIS A 98 -0.22 -14.58 1.13
CA HIS A 98 0.66 -13.95 2.11
C HIS A 98 0.05 -12.66 2.68
N MET A 99 -0.50 -11.80 1.83
CA MET A 99 -1.10 -10.54 2.27
C MET A 99 -2.30 -10.78 3.21
N ILE A 100 -3.13 -11.80 2.95
CA ILE A 100 -4.21 -12.20 3.87
C ILE A 100 -3.65 -12.61 5.24
N LYS A 101 -2.58 -13.42 5.26
CA LYS A 101 -1.92 -13.82 6.52
C LYS A 101 -1.40 -12.62 7.31
N LEU A 102 -0.76 -11.65 6.65
CA LEU A 102 -0.26 -10.43 7.30
C LEU A 102 -1.42 -9.64 7.96
N VAL A 103 -2.54 -9.50 7.25
CA VAL A 103 -3.73 -8.81 7.78
C VAL A 103 -4.32 -9.54 8.98
N GLU A 104 -4.44 -10.86 8.92
CA GLU A 104 -4.98 -11.68 10.02
C GLU A 104 -4.06 -11.68 11.24
N ALA A 105 -2.74 -11.77 11.03
CA ALA A 105 -1.74 -11.78 12.08
C ALA A 105 -1.49 -10.40 12.70
N ARG A 106 -1.90 -9.30 12.02
CA ARG A 106 -1.49 -7.92 12.33
C ARG A 106 0.03 -7.77 12.45
N ALA A 107 0.76 -8.57 11.68
CA ALA A 107 2.21 -8.53 11.57
C ALA A 107 2.52 -8.29 10.10
N PHE A 108 3.10 -7.14 9.78
CA PHE A 108 3.38 -6.71 8.41
C PHE A 108 4.87 -6.76 8.12
N ASP A 109 5.53 -7.84 8.51
CA ASP A 109 6.92 -8.08 8.11
C ASP A 109 6.97 -8.55 6.65
N LEU A 110 7.84 -7.93 5.86
CA LEU A 110 7.99 -8.18 4.42
C LEU A 110 9.36 -8.79 4.07
N GLU A 111 10.18 -9.12 5.07
CA GLU A 111 11.43 -9.87 4.90
C GLU A 111 11.22 -11.37 4.63
#